data_AF-A0A251V5M2-F1
#
_entry.id   AF-A0A251V5M2-F1
#
_cell.length_a   1.000
_cell.length_b   1.000
_cell.length_c   1.000
_cell.angle_alpha   90.00
_cell.angle_beta   90.00
_cell.angle_gamma   90.00
#
_symmetry.space_group_name_H-M   'P 1'
#
loop_
_entity.id
_entity.type
_entity.pdbx_description
1 polymer ?
#
loop_
_entity_poly.entity_id
_entity_poly.type
_entity_poly.pdbx_seq_one_letter_code
_entity_poly.pdbx_strand_id
1 'polypeptide(L)'
;MVSVAKPVLLMVVVQMVLAGANVFYKLAENDGMKLPILVAYRFVFSTAIMVPIALFVERKKRPKLTWMTLLQAFCCGLFGGSLAQNFYVKALSLTSATFVAATTNLFPATTFLLAVCFR
;
A
#
# COMPACT_ATOMS: atom_id res chain seq x y z
N MET A 1 -18.44 9.51 -22.36
CA MET A 1 -18.16 10.46 -21.24
C MET A 1 -18.36 9.85 -19.86
N VAL A 2 -19.44 9.09 -19.59
CA VAL A 2 -19.66 8.44 -18.26
C VAL A 2 -18.58 7.40 -17.87
N SER A 3 -17.91 6.78 -18.85
CA SER A 3 -16.84 5.80 -18.61
C SER A 3 -15.52 6.40 -18.08
N VAL A 4 -15.22 7.66 -18.40
CA VAL A 4 -14.00 8.36 -17.93
C VAL A 4 -14.27 9.06 -16.59
N ALA A 5 -15.50 9.50 -16.34
CA ALA A 5 -15.87 10.14 -15.08
C ALA A 5 -15.73 9.21 -13.87
N LYS A 6 -16.10 7.93 -14.02
CA LYS A 6 -16.00 6.92 -12.95
C LYS A 6 -14.57 6.69 -12.42
N PRO A 7 -13.56 6.39 -13.25
CA PRO A 7 -12.18 6.21 -12.78
C PRO A 7 -11.57 7.50 -12.22
N VAL A 8 -11.92 8.66 -12.78
CA VAL A 8 -11.46 9.96 -12.24
C VAL A 8 -12.04 10.20 -10.85
N LEU A 9 -13.35 9.99 -10.66
CA LEU A 9 -13.98 10.11 -9.34
C LEU A 9 -13.35 9.14 -8.32
N LEU A 10 -13.09 7.89 -8.73
CA LEU A 10 -12.40 6.91 -7.88
C LEU A 10 -10.98 7.38 -7.51
N MET A 11 -10.22 7.94 -8.45
CA MET A 11 -8.89 8.50 -8.16
C MET A 11 -8.97 9.63 -7.13
N VAL A 12 -9.92 10.55 -7.27
CA VAL A 12 -10.10 11.65 -6.32
C VAL A 12 -10.41 11.11 -4.93
N VAL A 13 -11.31 10.12 -4.81
CA VAL A 13 -11.62 9.49 -3.53
C VAL A 13 -10.39 8.82 -2.91
N VAL A 14 -9.60 8.09 -3.71
CA VAL A 14 -8.36 7.46 -3.24
C VAL A 14 -7.37 8.51 -2.73
N GLN A 15 -7.17 9.60 -3.47
CA GLN A 15 -6.26 10.68 -3.06
C GLN A 15 -6.73 11.39 -1.79
N MET A 16 -8.03 11.60 -1.62
CA MET A 16 -8.61 12.14 -0.39
C MET A 16 -8.34 11.23 0.81
N VAL A 17 -8.49 9.92 0.66
CA VAL A 17 -8.20 8.94 1.72
C VAL A 17 -6.71 8.91 2.05
N LEU A 18 -5.83 8.96 1.04
CA LEU A 18 -4.38 9.00 1.25
C LEU A 18 -3.94 10.29 1.95
N ALA A 19 -4.50 11.44 1.56
CA ALA A 19 -4.24 12.72 2.20
C ALA A 19 -4.69 12.70 3.67
N GLY A 20 -5.90 12.20 3.93
CA GLY A 20 -6.40 12.02 5.30
C GLY A 20 -5.49 11.11 6.14
N ALA A 21 -5.05 9.98 5.59
CA ALA A 21 -4.14 9.06 6.26
C ALA A 21 -2.80 9.72 6.63
N ASN A 22 -2.24 10.56 5.77
CA ASN A 22 -1.02 11.31 6.06
C ASN A 22 -1.19 12.30 7.21
N VAL A 23 -2.34 12.97 7.29
CA VAL A 23 -2.67 13.86 8.41
C VAL A 23 -2.79 13.05 9.71
N PHE A 24 -3.48 11.90 9.68
CA PHE A 24 -3.58 11.02 10.84
C PHE A 24 -2.22 10.47 11.29
N TYR A 25 -1.33 10.12 10.35
CA TYR A 25 0.04 9.70 10.70
C TYR A 25 0.83 10.83 11.35
N LYS A 26 0.75 12.06 10.84
CA LYS A 26 1.39 13.24 11.46
C LYS A 26 0.84 13.52 12.86
N LEU A 27 -0.47 13.39 13.05
CA LEU A 27 -1.09 13.57 14.37
C LEU A 27 -0.66 12.48 15.36
N ALA A 28 -0.71 11.21 14.93
CA ALA A 28 -0.24 10.07 15.72
C ALA A 28 1.24 10.18 16.11
N GLU A 29 2.07 10.76 15.23
CA GLU A 29 3.47 11.04 15.52
C GLU A 29 3.61 12.12 16.61
N ASN A 30 2.85 13.21 16.51
CA ASN A 30 2.84 14.28 17.50
C ASN A 30 2.37 13.79 18.89
N ASP A 31 1.46 12.81 18.94
CA ASP A 31 1.03 12.15 20.18
C ASP A 31 2.06 11.12 20.71
N GLY A 32 3.21 10.99 20.05
CA GLY A 32 4.31 10.11 20.46
C GLY A 32 4.12 8.62 20.11
N MET A 33 3.14 8.29 19.25
CA MET A 33 2.91 6.91 18.85
C MET A 33 3.96 6.43 17.83
N LYS A 34 4.49 5.22 18.06
CA LYS A 34 5.36 4.54 17.08
C LYS A 34 4.54 4.11 15.86
N LEU A 35 4.56 4.93 14.82
CA LEU A 35 3.84 4.69 13.56
C LEU A 35 4.08 3.29 12.92
N PRO A 36 5.26 2.64 13.02
CA PRO A 36 5.42 1.26 12.55
C PRO A 36 4.48 0.25 13.21
N ILE A 37 4.11 0.47 14.48
CA ILE A 37 3.17 -0.39 15.21
C ILE A 37 1.75 -0.22 14.65
N LEU A 38 1.37 1.02 14.33
CA LEU A 38 0.10 1.31 13.68
C LEU A 38 0.00 0.62 12.30
N VAL A 39 1.09 0.65 11.52
CA VAL A 39 1.17 -0.07 10.25
C VAL A 39 1.04 -1.58 10.45
N ALA A 40 1.72 -2.15 11.45
CA ALA A 40 1.62 -3.57 11.77
C ALA A 40 0.18 -3.97 12.13
N TYR A 41 -0.49 -3.16 12.97
CA TYR A 41 -1.89 -3.40 13.33
C TYR A 41 -2.81 -3.37 12.10
N ARG A 42 -2.57 -2.44 11.17
CA ARG A 42 -3.33 -2.32 9.92
C ARG A 42 -3.17 -3.56 9.04
N PHE A 43 -1.96 -4.13 8.95
CA PHE A 43 -1.73 -5.38 8.23
C PHE A 43 -2.42 -6.57 8.91
N VAL A 44 -2.32 -6.69 10.23
CA VAL A 44 -2.99 -7.77 10.98
C VAL A 44 -4.50 -7.72 10.79
N PHE A 45 -5.11 -6.54 10.89
CA PHE A 45 -6.54 -6.36 10.68
C PHE A 45 -6.95 -6.67 9.23
N SER A 46 -6.18 -6.20 8.25
CA SER A 46 -6.38 -6.52 6.84
C SER A 46 -6.34 -8.04 6.61
N THR A 47 -5.34 -8.73 7.13
CA THR A 47 -5.23 -10.19 7.05
C THR A 47 -6.40 -10.88 7.76
N ALA A 48 -6.79 -10.43 8.95
CA ALA A 48 -7.90 -11.02 9.71
C ALA A 48 -9.25 -10.94 8.99
N ILE A 49 -9.48 -9.88 8.20
CA ILE A 49 -10.68 -9.73 7.37
C ILE A 49 -10.54 -10.47 6.04
N MET A 50 -9.37 -10.42 5.41
CA MET A 50 -9.13 -11.03 4.11
C MET A 50 -9.19 -12.56 4.18
N VAL A 51 -8.67 -13.16 5.26
CA VAL A 51 -8.65 -14.62 5.46
C VAL A 51 -10.06 -15.24 5.39
N PRO A 52 -11.08 -14.82 6.16
CA PRO A 52 -12.40 -15.40 6.06
C PRO A 52 -13.03 -15.15 4.68
N ILE A 53 -12.86 -13.95 4.11
CA ILE A 53 -13.39 -13.64 2.77
C ILE A 53 -12.80 -14.58 1.70
N ALA A 54 -11.48 -14.77 1.72
CA ALA A 54 -10.79 -15.70 0.83
C ALA A 54 -11.25 -17.15 1.03
N LEU A 55 -11.49 -17.56 2.28
CA LEU A 55 -12.00 -18.90 2.59
C LEU A 55 -13.45 -19.14 2.11
N PHE A 56 -14.32 -18.13 2.16
CA PHE A 56 -15.72 -18.24 1.73
C PHE A 56 -15.89 -18.05 0.22
N VAL A 57 -15.24 -17.04 -0.37
CA VAL A 57 -15.44 -16.63 -1.77
C VAL A 57 -14.62 -17.47 -2.75
N GLU A 58 -13.36 -17.76 -2.44
CA GLU A 58 -12.43 -18.41 -3.37
C GLU A 58 -12.34 -19.92 -3.18
N ARG A 59 -13.16 -20.50 -2.29
CA ARG A 59 -13.16 -21.93 -1.95
C ARG A 59 -13.25 -22.86 -3.16
N LYS A 60 -13.96 -22.44 -4.22
CA LYS A 60 -14.17 -23.22 -5.45
C LYS A 60 -13.19 -22.91 -6.59
N LYS A 61 -12.41 -21.84 -6.52
CA LYS A 61 -11.52 -21.34 -7.59
C LYS A 61 -10.04 -21.41 -7.21
N ARG A 62 -9.64 -22.28 -6.29
CA ARG A 62 -8.26 -22.31 -5.78
C ARG A 62 -7.29 -22.74 -6.90
N PRO A 63 -6.36 -21.86 -7.35
CA PRO A 63 -5.25 -22.29 -8.18
C PRO A 63 -4.31 -23.17 -7.34
N LYS A 64 -3.59 -24.09 -8.00
CA LYS A 64 -2.59 -24.92 -7.33
C LYS A 64 -1.49 -24.01 -6.78
N LEU A 65 -1.35 -23.98 -5.46
CA LEU A 65 -0.37 -23.17 -4.77
C LEU A 65 0.98 -23.88 -4.84
N THR A 66 1.84 -23.47 -5.80
CA THR A 66 3.20 -24.00 -5.90
C THR A 66 4.13 -23.24 -4.96
N TRP A 67 5.23 -23.89 -4.56
CA TRP A 67 6.25 -23.26 -3.70
C TRP A 67 6.80 -21.97 -4.30
N MET A 68 6.97 -21.94 -5.63
CA MET A 68 7.46 -20.76 -6.35
C MET A 68 6.46 -19.59 -6.30
N THR A 69 5.16 -19.87 -6.43
CA THR A 69 4.11 -18.83 -6.28
C THR A 69 4.05 -18.30 -4.85
N LEU A 70 4.25 -19.15 -3.85
CA LEU A 70 4.30 -18.72 -2.45
C LEU A 70 5.50 -17.80 -2.21
N LEU A 71 6.66 -18.14 -2.74
CA LEU A 71 7.86 -17.31 -2.63
C LEU A 71 7.67 -15.95 -3.35
N GLN A 72 7.09 -15.94 -4.55
CA GLN A 72 6.80 -14.70 -5.27
C GLN A 72 5.79 -13.83 -4.53
N ALA A 73 4.72 -14.41 -3.98
CA ALA A 73 3.75 -13.70 -3.17
C ALA A 73 4.38 -13.13 -1.88
N PHE A 74 5.26 -13.89 -1.23
CA PHE A 74 6.02 -13.44 -0.07
C PHE A 74 6.93 -12.26 -0.43
N CYS A 75 7.72 -12.36 -1.50
CA CYS A 75 8.57 -11.26 -1.96
C CYS A 75 7.75 -10.02 -2.31
N CYS A 76 6.63 -10.18 -3.02
CA CYS A 76 5.73 -9.08 -3.35
C CYS A 76 5.17 -8.39 -2.09
N GLY A 77 4.71 -9.15 -1.11
CA GLY A 77 4.24 -8.62 0.17
C GLY A 77 5.35 -7.97 1.01
N LEU A 78 6.56 -8.53 0.98
CA LEU A 78 7.71 -8.02 1.71
C LEU A 78 8.18 -6.68 1.15
N PHE A 79 8.48 -6.63 -0.16
CA PHE A 79 9.01 -5.43 -0.82
C PHE A 79 7.92 -4.38 -1.07
N GLY A 80 6.77 -4.78 -1.62
CA GLY A 80 5.69 -3.87 -2.00
C GLY A 80 4.76 -3.49 -0.85
N GLY A 81 4.63 -4.35 0.17
CA GLY A 81 3.78 -4.10 1.32
C GLY A 81 4.57 -3.58 2.52
N SER A 82 5.26 -4.50 3.21
CA SER A 82 5.84 -4.23 4.53
C SER A 82 6.98 -3.22 4.49
N LEU A 83 8.03 -3.44 3.67
CA LEU A 83 9.15 -2.51 3.58
C LEU A 83 8.71 -1.14 3.06
N ALA A 84 7.90 -1.12 1.99
CA ALA A 84 7.40 0.12 1.42
C ALA A 84 6.65 0.97 2.46
N GLN A 85 5.71 0.38 3.22
CA GLN A 85 4.97 1.11 4.24
C GLN A 85 5.83 1.56 5.42
N ASN A 86 6.75 0.70 5.89
CA ASN A 86 7.64 1.07 7.00
C ASN A 86 8.61 2.20 6.61
N PHE A 87 9.18 2.17 5.40
CA PHE A 87 10.01 3.25 4.89
C PHE A 87 9.19 4.51 4.62
N TYR A 88 7.97 4.40 4.12
CA TYR A 88 7.07 5.54 3.90
C TYR A 88 6.82 6.30 5.21
N VAL A 89 6.43 5.57 6.25
CA VAL A 89 6.14 6.12 7.56
C VAL A 89 7.39 6.72 8.22
N LYS A 90 8.54 6.09 8.06
CA LYS A 90 9.80 6.63 8.55
C LYS A 90 10.23 7.89 7.79
N ALA A 91 10.04 7.93 6.47
CA ALA A 91 10.26 9.12 5.67
C ALA A 91 9.31 10.25 6.06
N LEU A 92 8.05 9.95 6.37
CA LEU A 92 7.05 10.93 6.83
C LEU A 92 7.42 11.54 8.19
N SER A 93 8.06 10.76 9.06
CA SER A 93 8.58 11.25 10.34
C SER A 93 9.82 12.14 10.15
N LEU A 94 10.70 11.76 9.23
CA LEU A 94 11.90 12.54 8.91
C LEU A 94 11.63 13.80 8.05
N THR A 95 10.49 13.87 7.35
CA THR A 95 10.18 14.92 6.37
C THR A 95 8.76 15.47 6.53
N SER A 96 8.32 16.37 5.65
CA SER A 96 6.94 16.90 5.66
C SER A 96 5.99 16.02 4.83
N ALA A 97 4.70 16.05 5.15
CA ALA A 97 3.69 15.32 4.38
C ALA A 97 3.67 15.78 2.91
N THR A 98 3.93 17.07 2.65
CA THR A 98 4.02 17.65 1.31
C THR A 98 5.21 17.08 0.52
N PHE A 99 6.37 16.93 1.17
CA PHE A 99 7.55 16.34 0.53
C PHE A 99 7.28 14.91 0.09
N VAL A 100 6.73 14.09 1.00
CA VAL A 100 6.38 12.69 0.70
C VAL A 100 5.34 12.61 -0.43
N ALA A 101 4.32 13.48 -0.41
CA ALA A 101 3.33 13.54 -1.49
C ALA A 101 3.98 13.87 -2.85
N ALA A 102 4.90 14.85 -2.90
CA ALA A 102 5.61 15.19 -4.13
C ALA A 102 6.47 14.02 -4.66
N THR A 103 7.13 13.27 -3.78
CA THR A 103 7.95 12.10 -4.17
C THR A 103 7.12 11.00 -4.84
N THR A 104 5.85 10.83 -4.47
CA THR A 104 4.99 9.80 -5.11
C THR A 104 4.76 10.06 -6.60
N ASN A 105 4.90 11.30 -7.08
CA ASN A 105 4.84 11.62 -8.51
C ASN A 105 5.99 11.00 -9.32
N LEU A 106 7.06 10.52 -8.66
CA LEU A 106 8.17 9.81 -9.30
C LEU A 106 7.90 8.30 -9.45
N PHE A 107 6.82 7.77 -8.87
CA PHE A 107 6.49 6.34 -8.99
C PHE A 107 6.32 5.86 -10.44
N PRO A 108 5.64 6.60 -11.35
CA PRO A 108 5.56 6.19 -12.75
C PRO A 108 6.93 6.14 -13.44
N ALA A 109 7.78 7.14 -13.20
CA ALA A 109 9.11 7.21 -13.79
C ALA A 109 10.01 6.06 -13.32
N THR A 110 10.03 5.78 -12.02
CA THR A 110 10.78 4.66 -11.43
C THR A 110 10.26 3.30 -11.91
N THR A 111 8.94 3.14 -12.04
CA THR A 111 8.33 1.92 -12.60
C THR A 111 8.76 1.72 -14.05
N PHE A 112 8.81 2.77 -14.86
CA PHE A 112 9.26 2.69 -16.25
C PHE A 112 10.74 2.32 -16.36
N LEU A 113 11.60 2.92 -15.52
CA LEU A 113 13.02 2.56 -15.46
C LEU A 113 13.21 1.08 -15.11
N LEU A 114 12.52 0.59 -14.08
CA LEU A 114 12.55 -0.83 -13.71
C LEU A 114 12.06 -1.71 -14.87
N ALA A 115 10.97 -1.34 -15.52
CA ALA A 115 10.44 -2.08 -16.67
C ALA A 115 11.45 -2.16 -17.83
N VAL A 116 12.24 -1.11 -18.07
CA VAL A 116 13.30 -1.12 -19.09
C VAL A 116 14.50 -1.98 -18.64
N CYS A 117 14.90 -1.91 -17.38
CA CYS A 117 16.01 -2.71 -16.84
C CYS A 117 15.70 -4.22 -16.79
N PHE A 118 14.44 -4.59 -16.55
CA PHE A 118 13.96 -5.97 -16.49
C PHE A 118 13.28 -6.44 -17.77
N ARG A 119 13.41 -5.68 -18.88
CA ARG A 119 12.92 -6.08 -20.20
C ARG A 119 13.71 -7.23 -20.78
#